data_AF-G2SRG1-F1
#
_entry.id   AF-G2SRG1-F1
#
_cell.length_a   1.000
_cell.length_b   1.000
_cell.length_c   1.000
_cell.angle_alpha   90.00
_cell.angle_beta   90.00
_cell.angle_gamma   90.00
#
_symmetry.space_group_name_H-M   'P 1'
#
loop_
_entity.id
_entity.type
_entity.pdbx_description
1 polymer ?
#
loop_
_entity_poly.entity_id
_entity_poly.type
_entity_poly.pdbx_seq_one_letter_code
_entity_poly.pdbx_strand_id
1 'polypeptide(L)'
;MNEAEFQRNLTRFKAVLKREKRYLIKNDGEKVTETVSQKEKFIPIFENYDGPVSDKTKAMIDEIQELQSVNLMLTNQAIAFQKTLMDAIQANLKQPSGTYSKYNQMPKESSVSLVDQQA
;
A
#
# COMPACT_ATOMS: atom_id res chain seq x y z
N MET A 1 -4.22 -2.74 36.12
CA MET A 1 -4.20 -1.49 35.34
C MET A 1 -5.53 -0.79 35.55
N ASN A 2 -5.55 0.51 35.81
CA ASN A 2 -6.84 1.24 35.93
C ASN A 2 -7.36 1.70 34.55
N GLU A 3 -8.64 2.09 34.47
CA GLU A 3 -9.24 2.52 33.19
C GLU A 3 -8.54 3.74 32.58
N ALA A 4 -8.06 4.68 33.40
CA ALA A 4 -7.35 5.87 32.91
C ALA A 4 -6.01 5.52 32.23
N GLU A 5 -5.26 4.55 32.78
CA GLU A 5 -4.05 3.99 32.18
C GLU A 5 -4.37 3.25 30.88
N PHE A 6 -5.45 2.48 30.86
CA PHE A 6 -5.92 1.82 29.64
C PHE A 6 -6.24 2.83 28.54
N GLN A 7 -7.00 3.88 28.84
CA GLN A 7 -7.29 4.98 27.90
C GLN A 7 -6.02 5.69 27.39
N ARG A 8 -5.00 5.85 28.24
CA ARG A 8 -3.70 6.39 27.83
C ARG A 8 -2.99 5.45 26.85
N ASN A 9 -3.04 4.14 27.09
CA ASN A 9 -2.47 3.14 26.18
C ASN A 9 -3.22 3.10 24.84
N LEU A 10 -4.55 3.17 24.84
CA LEU A 10 -5.35 3.34 23.61
C LEU A 10 -4.94 4.60 22.85
N THR A 11 -4.75 5.73 23.53
CA THR A 11 -4.30 6.98 22.90
C THR A 11 -2.92 6.83 22.25
N ARG A 12 -1.98 6.16 22.93
CA ARG A 12 -0.64 5.87 22.41
C ARG A 12 -0.70 4.94 21.19
N PHE A 13 -1.51 3.89 21.27
CA PHE A 13 -1.72 2.96 20.15
C PHE A 13 -2.33 3.69 18.95
N LYS A 14 -3.35 4.53 19.15
CA LYS A 14 -3.92 5.38 18.11
C LYS A 14 -2.87 6.26 17.43
N ALA A 15 -1.91 6.79 18.18
CA ALA A 15 -0.80 7.58 17.61
C ALA A 15 0.16 6.74 16.76
N VAL A 16 0.37 5.45 17.08
CA VAL A 16 1.11 4.50 16.23
C VAL A 16 0.34 4.29 14.92
N LEU A 17 -0.97 4.01 14.99
CA LEU A 17 -1.80 3.79 13.79
C LEU A 17 -1.85 5.00 12.87
N LYS A 18 -1.93 6.22 13.43
CA LYS A 18 -1.86 7.46 12.65
C LYS A 18 -0.51 7.65 11.96
N ARG A 19 0.60 7.19 12.57
CA ARG A 19 1.93 7.20 11.95
C ARG A 19 2.00 6.17 10.82
N GLU A 20 1.54 4.95 11.07
CA GLU A 20 1.47 3.90 10.05
C GLU A 20 0.69 4.36 8.82
N LYS A 21 -0.50 4.97 9.00
CA LYS A 21 -1.27 5.58 7.90
C LYS A 21 -0.43 6.53 7.06
N ARG A 22 0.35 7.42 7.70
CA ARG A 22 1.21 8.38 7.01
C ARG A 22 2.35 7.70 6.25
N TYR A 23 2.94 6.64 6.81
CA TYR A 23 3.99 5.89 6.15
C TYR A 23 3.46 5.09 4.95
N LEU A 24 2.27 4.48 5.07
CA LEU A 24 1.58 3.81 3.97
C LEU A 24 1.26 4.77 2.82
N ILE A 25 0.75 5.98 3.11
CA ILE A 25 0.51 7.02 2.10
C ILE A 25 1.80 7.44 1.39
N LYS A 26 2.93 7.47 2.11
CA LYS A 26 4.25 7.80 1.55
C LYS A 26 4.97 6.60 0.91
N ASN A 27 4.36 5.42 0.94
CA ASN A 27 4.94 4.16 0.50
C ASN A 27 6.31 3.83 1.17
N ASP A 28 6.46 4.22 2.43
CA ASP A 28 7.69 4.00 3.22
C ASP A 28 7.63 2.64 3.94
N GLY A 29 7.97 1.57 3.23
CA GLY A 29 7.86 0.20 3.71
C GLY A 29 8.73 -0.13 4.94
N GLU A 30 9.89 0.51 5.07
CA GLU A 30 10.77 0.33 6.24
C GLU A 30 10.09 0.86 7.51
N LYS A 31 9.54 2.08 7.43
CA LYS A 31 8.80 2.66 8.56
C LYS A 31 7.49 1.94 8.86
N VAL A 32 6.79 1.42 7.84
CA VAL A 32 5.62 0.57 8.06
C VAL A 32 6.01 -0.68 8.85
N THR A 33 7.12 -1.32 8.51
CA THR A 33 7.63 -2.50 9.24
C THR A 33 7.96 -2.15 10.70
N GLU A 34 8.62 -1.01 10.95
CA GLU A 34 8.91 -0.52 12.31
C GLU A 34 7.63 -0.33 13.15
N THR A 35 6.53 0.11 12.51
CA THR A 35 5.26 0.28 13.23
C THR A 35 4.62 -1.04 13.67
N VAL A 36 4.88 -2.15 12.98
CA VAL A 36 4.38 -3.49 13.39
C VAL A 36 4.95 -3.86 14.76
N SER A 37 6.27 -3.76 14.94
CA SER A 37 6.91 -4.04 16.23
C SER A 37 6.46 -3.08 17.34
N GLN A 38 6.06 -1.86 17.00
CA GLN A 38 5.46 -0.94 17.98
C GLN A 38 4.05 -1.35 18.38
N LYS A 39 3.24 -1.86 17.45
CA LYS A 39 1.87 -2.34 17.71
C LYS A 39 1.87 -3.58 18.61
N GLU A 40 2.77 -4.53 18.37
CA GLU A 40 2.88 -5.78 19.13
C GLU A 40 3.10 -5.54 20.63
N LYS A 41 3.82 -4.49 21.01
CA LYS A 41 4.05 -4.12 22.41
C LYS A 41 2.77 -3.80 23.19
N PHE A 42 1.69 -3.44 22.49
CA PHE A 42 0.40 -3.12 23.12
C PHE A 42 -0.51 -4.34 23.29
N ILE A 43 -0.26 -5.44 22.57
CA ILE A 43 -1.07 -6.68 22.67
C ILE A 43 -1.18 -7.17 24.12
N PRO A 44 -0.07 -7.43 24.85
CA PRO A 44 -0.18 -7.92 26.23
C PRO A 44 -0.80 -6.87 27.17
N ILE A 45 -0.70 -5.58 26.85
CA ILE A 45 -1.33 -4.53 27.66
C ILE A 45 -2.85 -4.60 27.53
N PHE A 46 -3.35 -4.87 26.32
CA PHE A 46 -4.79 -4.94 26.05
C PHE A 46 -5.40 -6.28 26.45
N GLU A 47 -4.68 -7.40 26.29
CA GLU A 47 -5.15 -8.72 26.72
C GLU A 47 -5.32 -8.84 28.23
N ASN A 48 -4.46 -8.18 29.01
CA ASN A 48 -4.48 -8.25 30.47
C ASN A 48 -5.41 -7.22 31.13
N TYR A 49 -6.22 -6.50 30.35
CA TYR A 49 -7.16 -5.52 30.91
C TYR A 49 -8.50 -6.17 31.25
N ASP A 50 -8.85 -6.17 32.54
CA ASP A 50 -10.09 -6.70 33.09
C ASP A 50 -11.01 -5.61 33.69
N GLY A 51 -10.62 -4.35 33.54
CA GLY A 51 -11.33 -3.21 34.12
C GLY A 51 -12.60 -2.81 33.36
N PRO A 52 -13.40 -1.88 33.92
CA PRO A 52 -14.63 -1.42 33.30
C PRO A 52 -14.36 -0.63 32.01
N VAL A 53 -15.21 -0.82 31.01
CA VAL A 53 -15.14 -0.10 29.74
C VAL A 53 -16.27 0.94 29.71
N SER A 54 -15.94 2.19 30.05
CA SER A 54 -16.87 3.32 29.90
C SER A 54 -17.14 3.64 28.43
N ASP A 55 -18.19 4.43 28.16
CA ASP A 55 -18.55 4.83 26.79
C ASP A 55 -17.45 5.64 26.11
N LYS A 56 -16.68 6.40 26.88
CA LYS A 56 -15.48 7.09 26.37
C LYS A 56 -14.43 6.09 25.88
N THR A 57 -14.20 5.01 26.63
CA THR A 57 -13.26 3.95 26.25
C THR A 57 -13.75 3.22 24.99
N LYS A 58 -15.06 2.93 24.88
CA LYS A 58 -15.66 2.35 23.66
C LYS A 58 -15.42 3.25 22.44
N ALA A 59 -15.70 4.54 22.54
CA ALA A 59 -15.47 5.48 21.45
C ALA A 59 -13.99 5.50 20.99
N MET A 60 -13.04 5.39 21.92
CA MET A 60 -11.62 5.27 21.57
C MET A 60 -11.30 3.97 20.82
N ILE A 61 -11.92 2.85 21.21
CA ILE A 61 -11.77 1.56 20.55
C ILE A 61 -12.35 1.63 19.14
N ASP A 62 -13.52 2.24 18.96
CA ASP A 62 -14.17 2.39 17.65
C ASP A 62 -13.28 3.22 16.70
N GLU A 63 -12.73 4.34 17.16
CA GLU A 63 -11.76 5.12 16.37
C GLU A 63 -10.51 4.31 15.99
N ILE A 64 -10.03 3.46 16.90
CA ILE A 64 -8.89 2.58 16.65
C ILE A 64 -9.24 1.53 15.58
N GLN A 65 -10.43 0.95 15.63
CA GLN A 65 -10.91 -0.01 14.64
C GLN A 65 -11.04 0.63 13.25
N GLU A 66 -11.61 1.84 13.18
CA GLU A 66 -11.69 2.58 11.93
C GLU A 66 -10.30 2.85 11.34
N LEU A 67 -9.35 3.31 12.17
CA LEU A 67 -7.98 3.55 11.73
C LEU A 67 -7.27 2.27 11.25
N GLN A 68 -7.48 1.14 11.92
CA GLN A 68 -6.94 -0.14 11.48
C GLN A 68 -7.55 -0.58 10.14
N SER A 69 -8.85 -0.39 9.94
CA SER A 69 -9.52 -0.69 8.68
C SER A 69 -8.94 0.14 7.53
N VAL A 70 -8.71 1.44 7.76
CA VAL A 70 -8.06 2.32 6.77
C VAL A 70 -6.63 1.87 6.47
N ASN A 71 -5.83 1.53 7.50
CA ASN A 71 -4.46 1.06 7.28
C ASN A 71 -4.44 -0.26 6.50
N LEU A 72 -5.33 -1.20 6.81
CA LEU A 72 -5.47 -2.45 6.07
C LEU A 72 -5.84 -2.19 4.60
N MET A 73 -6.78 -1.28 4.34
CA MET A 73 -7.16 -0.90 2.99
C MET A 73 -5.96 -0.35 2.20
N LEU A 74 -5.17 0.55 2.80
CA LEU A 74 -3.97 1.12 2.17
C LEU A 74 -2.90 0.05 1.88
N THR A 75 -2.68 -0.87 2.83
CA THR A 75 -1.76 -2.01 2.64
C THR A 75 -2.22 -2.89 1.47
N ASN A 76 -3.52 -3.22 1.41
CA ASN A 76 -4.07 -4.02 0.32
C ASN A 76 -3.94 -3.32 -1.04
N GLN A 77 -4.13 -2.00 -1.09
CA GLN A 77 -3.91 -1.22 -2.31
C GLN A 77 -2.44 -1.27 -2.76
N ALA A 78 -1.49 -1.12 -1.83
CA ALA A 78 -0.06 -1.22 -2.13
C ALA A 78 0.32 -2.59 -2.69
N ILE A 79 -0.18 -3.67 -2.07
CA ILE A 79 0.04 -5.06 -2.53
C ILE A 79 -0.58 -5.26 -3.93
N ALA A 80 -1.81 -4.79 -4.15
CA ALA A 80 -2.49 -4.92 -5.44
C ALA A 80 -1.74 -4.20 -6.56
N PHE A 81 -1.23 -3.00 -6.29
CA PHE A 81 -0.39 -2.26 -7.25
C PHE A 81 0.90 -3.04 -7.57
N GLN A 82 1.60 -3.54 -6.54
CA GLN A 82 2.83 -4.31 -6.74
C GLN A 82 2.59 -5.57 -7.58
N LYS A 83 1.50 -6.29 -7.32
CA LYS A 83 1.09 -7.45 -8.13
C LYS A 83 0.85 -7.06 -9.58
N THR A 84 0.07 -6.00 -9.81
CA THR A 84 -0.27 -5.51 -11.17
C THR A 84 0.98 -5.11 -11.95
N LEU A 85 1.93 -4.44 -11.30
CA LEU A 85 3.21 -4.09 -11.90
C LEU A 85 4.01 -5.34 -12.31
N MET A 86 4.10 -6.33 -11.43
CA MET A 86 4.81 -7.58 -11.72
C MET A 86 4.15 -8.39 -12.83
N ASP A 87 2.83 -8.46 -12.86
CA ASP A 87 2.07 -9.12 -13.92
C ASP A 87 2.34 -8.45 -15.28
N ALA A 88 2.39 -7.12 -15.33
CA ALA A 88 2.72 -6.37 -16.54
C ALA A 88 4.17 -6.62 -17.01
N ILE A 89 5.14 -6.68 -16.10
CA ILE A 89 6.54 -7.01 -16.43
C ILE A 89 6.62 -8.43 -17.00
N GLN A 90 5.98 -9.40 -16.34
CA GLN A 90 5.98 -10.79 -16.80
C GLN A 90 5.29 -10.96 -18.17
N ALA A 91 4.21 -10.23 -18.43
CA ALA A 91 3.52 -10.25 -19.72
C ALA A 91 4.44 -9.77 -20.86
N ASN A 92 5.22 -8.72 -20.64
CA ASN A 92 6.22 -8.25 -21.61
C ASN A 92 7.35 -9.26 -21.81
N LEU A 93 7.85 -9.89 -20.74
CA LEU A 93 8.92 -10.89 -20.85
C LEU A 93 8.47 -12.21 -21.48
N LYS A 94 7.18 -12.56 -21.38
CA LYS A 94 6.59 -13.77 -22.01
C LYS A 94 6.27 -13.60 -23.50
N GLN A 95 6.35 -12.37 -24.06
CA GLN A 95 6.35 -12.23 -25.51
C GLN A 95 7.65 -12.82 -26.06
N PRO A 96 7.59 -13.85 -26.93
CA PRO A 96 8.80 -14.41 -27.50
C PRO A 96 9.52 -13.35 -28.33
N SER A 97 10.81 -13.17 -28.07
CA SER A 97 11.80 -12.48 -28.89
C SER A 97 12.05 -13.20 -30.22
N GLY A 98 10.98 -13.53 -30.94
CA GLY A 98 11.03 -14.36 -32.15
C GLY A 98 10.00 -13.93 -33.18
N THR A 99 10.39 -12.96 -34.01
CA THR A 99 10.11 -12.72 -35.45
C THR A 99 10.41 -11.23 -35.70
N TYR A 100 11.48 -10.76 -36.33
CA TYR A 100 12.29 -11.24 -37.43
C TYR A 100 13.73 -10.71 -37.27
N SER A 101 14.73 -11.58 -37.35
CA SER A 101 16.03 -11.21 -37.93
C SER A 101 16.31 -12.15 -39.08
N LYS A 102 16.03 -11.68 -40.29
CA LYS A 102 16.76 -12.11 -41.49
C LYS A 102 16.99 -10.88 -42.35
N TYR A 103 18.18 -10.31 -42.19
CA TYR A 103 18.89 -9.66 -43.28
C TYR A 103 18.79 -10.55 -44.53
N ASN A 104 18.00 -10.13 -45.51
CA ASN A 104 18.40 -10.17 -46.93
C ASN A 104 17.40 -9.42 -47.83
N GLN A 105 17.97 -8.55 -48.67
CA GLN A 105 17.44 -7.86 -49.85
C GLN A 105 16.84 -6.45 -49.65
N MET A 106 17.70 -5.44 -49.89
CA MET A 106 17.33 -4.07 -50.31
C MET A 106 16.64 -4.08 -51.71
N PRO A 107 16.25 -2.93 -52.29
CA PRO A 107 15.23 -1.97 -51.87
C PRO A 107 14.16 -1.84 -52.97
N LYS A 108 12.93 -1.41 -52.64
CA LYS A 108 12.04 -0.82 -53.65
C LYS A 108 11.69 0.60 -53.22
N GLU A 109 12.39 1.54 -53.85
CA GLU A 109 11.89 2.90 -54.04
C GLU A 109 10.44 2.81 -54.52
N SER A 110 9.55 3.46 -53.78
CA SER A 110 8.23 3.83 -54.26
C SER A 110 8.17 5.34 -54.12
N SER A 111 8.57 6.01 -55.19
CA SER A 111 8.31 7.42 -55.41
C SER A 111 6.80 7.66 -55.39
N VAL A 112 6.30 8.25 -54.30
CA VAL A 112 5.05 9.02 -54.36
C VAL A 112 5.41 10.43 -53.95
N SER A 113 5.66 11.23 -54.97
CA SER A 113 5.69 12.68 -54.92
C SER A 113 4.25 13.21 -54.98
N LEU A 114 4.08 14.39 -54.40
CA LEU A 114 2.97 15.35 -54.52
C LEU A 114 1.77 15.10 -53.59
N VAL A 115 1.24 16.07 -52.84
CA VAL A 115 1.53 17.49 -52.62
C VAL A 115 0.84 17.87 -51.30
N ASP A 116 1.45 18.83 -50.61
CA ASP A 116 0.98 19.59 -49.46
C ASP A 116 -0.48 20.08 -49.57
N GLN A 117 -1.29 19.92 -48.51
CA GLN A 117 -2.53 20.66 -48.32
C GLN A 117 -2.64 21.09 -46.86
N GLN A 118 -2.03 22.24 -46.56
CA GLN A 118 -2.57 23.18 -45.59
C GLN A 118 -3.30 24.30 -46.34
N ALA A 119 -4.61 24.42 -46.11
CA ALA A 119 -5.39 25.66 -46.19
C ALA A 119 -6.72 25.46 -45.44
#